data_AF-A0A354EJN0-F1
#
_entry.id   AF-A0A354EJN0-F1
#
_cell.length_a   1.000
_cell.length_b   1.000
_cell.length_c   1.000
_cell.angle_alpha   90.00
_cell.angle_beta   90.00
_cell.angle_gamma   90.00
#
_symmetry.space_group_name_H-M   'P 1'
#
loop_
_entity.id
_entity.type
_entity.pdbx_description
1 polymer ?
#
loop_
_entity_poly.entity_id
_entity_poly.type
_entity_poly.pdbx_seq_one_letter_code
_entity_poly.pdbx_strand_id
1 'polypeptide(L)'
;MKKISWFAAVVGTVSLISVTVFSIIFWYSFAKNCEDYLKLAGDAPSIEKADKFLGQALSYIEKENLTRGNSAYIFHTPKNDVGIWYEQIKGAKETTLFLLDKIENKPEIVSQLEQDNALMKIREVVLDSSQNGTSVTLPDAITWFPYQWGMFIWWWASIIVSIGGWFFVKRASDGYY
;
A
#
# COMPACT_ATOMS: atom_id res chain seq x y z
N MET A 1 33.16 -27.25 -10.96
CA MET A 1 31.68 -27.13 -11.02
C MET A 1 31.05 -27.04 -9.63
N LYS A 2 31.29 -27.97 -8.70
CA LYS A 2 30.72 -27.96 -7.32
C LYS A 2 30.82 -26.63 -6.57
N LYS A 3 32.00 -25.99 -6.55
CA LYS A 3 32.23 -24.71 -5.86
C LYS A 3 31.38 -23.56 -6.43
N ILE A 4 31.17 -23.55 -7.75
CA ILE A 4 30.39 -22.52 -8.45
C ILE A 4 28.90 -22.69 -8.13
N SER A 5 28.38 -23.92 -8.15
CA SER A 5 26.98 -24.21 -7.81
C SER A 5 26.67 -23.87 -6.34
N TRP A 6 27.58 -24.16 -5.42
CA TRP A 6 27.45 -23.77 -4.01
C TRP A 6 27.42 -22.26 -3.81
N PHE A 7 28.35 -21.54 -4.47
CA PHE A 7 28.36 -20.09 -4.42
C PHE A 7 27.05 -19.48 -4.94
N ALA A 8 26.57 -19.95 -6.10
CA ALA A 8 25.30 -19.50 -6.67
C ALA A 8 24.10 -19.78 -5.74
N ALA A 9 24.03 -20.97 -5.13
CA ALA A 9 22.96 -21.33 -4.20
C ALA A 9 22.93 -20.41 -2.96
N VAL A 10 24.10 -20.15 -2.37
CA VAL A 10 24.22 -19.28 -1.19
C VAL A 10 23.86 -17.84 -1.54
N VAL A 11 24.40 -17.30 -2.64
CA VAL A 11 24.11 -15.92 -3.08
C VAL A 11 22.63 -15.75 -3.40
N GLY A 12 22.02 -16.70 -4.12
CA GLY A 12 20.59 -16.68 -4.42
C GLY A 12 19.74 -16.71 -3.15
N THR A 13 20.11 -17.54 -2.17
CA THR A 13 19.40 -17.62 -0.88
C THR A 13 19.50 -16.32 -0.09
N VAL A 14 20.69 -15.72 0.01
CA VAL A 14 20.90 -14.44 0.69
C VAL A 14 20.13 -13.31 -0.01
N SER A 15 20.16 -13.28 -1.34
CA SER A 15 19.38 -12.31 -2.14
C SER A 15 17.88 -12.46 -1.88
N LEU A 16 17.36 -13.70 -1.83
CA LEU A 16 15.95 -13.98 -1.57
C LEU A 16 15.52 -13.53 -0.17
N ILE A 17 16.35 -13.78 0.84
CA ILE A 17 16.10 -13.27 2.19
C ILE A 17 16.08 -11.74 2.19
N SER A 18 17.06 -11.11 1.53
CA SER A 18 17.21 -9.66 1.50
C SER A 18 15.99 -8.96 0.87
N VAL A 19 15.55 -9.43 -0.30
CA VAL A 19 14.37 -8.87 -0.97
C VAL A 19 13.10 -9.09 -0.14
N THR A 20 12.98 -10.22 0.55
CA THR A 20 11.80 -10.50 1.41
C THR A 20 11.76 -9.57 2.62
N VAL A 21 12.90 -9.38 3.31
CA VAL A 21 12.99 -8.44 4.44
C VAL A 21 12.67 -7.02 3.99
N PHE A 22 13.22 -6.59 2.85
CA PHE A 22 12.94 -5.26 2.29
C PHE A 22 11.46 -5.09 1.96
N SER A 23 10.83 -6.08 1.32
CA SER A 23 9.40 -6.06 1.02
C SER A 23 8.53 -5.91 2.28
N ILE A 24 8.89 -6.59 3.37
CA ILE A 24 8.18 -6.50 4.65
C ILE A 24 8.30 -5.09 5.24
N ILE A 25 9.50 -4.48 5.19
CA ILE A 25 9.72 -3.12 5.71
C ILE A 25 8.85 -2.10 4.96
N PHE A 26 8.81 -2.17 3.64
CA PHE A 26 7.98 -1.27 2.81
C PHE A 26 6.49 -1.45 3.08
N TRP A 27 6.04 -2.71 3.10
CA TRP A 27 4.66 -3.03 3.43
C TRP A 27 4.28 -2.52 4.81
N TYR A 28 5.12 -2.77 5.82
CA TYR A 28 4.85 -2.33 7.20
C TYR A 28 4.85 -0.81 7.34
N SER A 29 5.79 -0.11 6.69
CA SER A 29 5.83 1.35 6.68
C SER A 29 4.56 1.93 6.07
N PHE A 30 4.13 1.40 4.92
CA PHE A 30 2.89 1.84 4.29
C PHE A 30 1.67 1.54 5.16
N ALA A 31 1.58 0.32 5.71
CA ALA A 31 0.46 -0.10 6.54
C ALA A 31 0.31 0.82 7.77
N LYS A 32 1.41 1.08 8.48
CA LYS A 32 1.39 1.86 9.73
C LYS A 32 1.15 3.35 9.52
N ASN A 33 1.71 3.92 8.45
CA ASN A 33 1.69 5.37 8.24
C ASN A 33 0.59 5.84 7.28
N CYS A 34 -0.06 4.94 6.55
CA CYS A 34 -1.12 5.28 5.59
C CYS A 34 -2.37 4.41 5.80
N GLU A 35 -2.28 3.10 5.60
CA GLU A 35 -3.44 2.20 5.59
C GLU A 35 -4.22 2.24 6.92
N ASP A 36 -3.52 2.11 8.06
CA ASP A 36 -4.13 2.15 9.38
C ASP A 36 -4.86 3.48 9.62
N TYR A 37 -4.32 4.60 9.15
CA TYR A 37 -4.96 5.91 9.29
C TYR A 37 -6.15 6.10 8.35
N LEU A 38 -6.09 5.58 7.12
CA LEU A 38 -7.25 5.56 6.23
C LEU A 38 -8.38 4.71 6.82
N LYS A 39 -8.04 3.57 7.43
CA LYS A 39 -9.00 2.74 8.15
C LYS A 39 -9.65 3.50 9.32
N LEU A 40 -8.83 4.12 10.16
CA LEU A 40 -9.32 4.92 11.29
C LEU A 40 -10.18 6.12 10.83
N ALA A 41 -9.88 6.71 9.68
CA ALA A 41 -10.69 7.77 9.09
C ALA A 41 -12.08 7.26 8.67
N GLY A 42 -12.15 6.10 8.02
CA GLY A 42 -13.42 5.48 7.61
C GLY A 42 -14.27 5.01 8.79
N ASP A 43 -13.64 4.64 9.91
CA ASP A 43 -14.29 4.23 11.16
C ASP A 43 -14.51 5.39 12.15
N ALA A 44 -14.23 6.64 11.74
CA ALA A 44 -14.26 7.78 12.64
C ALA A 44 -15.69 8.13 13.10
N PRO A 45 -15.92 8.40 14.41
CA PRO A 45 -17.24 8.76 14.93
C PRO A 45 -17.57 10.25 14.82
N SER A 46 -16.65 11.09 14.33
CA SER A 46 -16.85 12.53 14.16
C SER A 46 -15.98 13.10 13.04
N ILE A 47 -16.39 14.25 12.49
CA ILE A 47 -15.69 14.92 11.40
C ILE A 47 -14.27 15.32 11.83
N GLU A 48 -14.07 15.77 13.06
CA GLU A 48 -12.75 16.15 13.60
C GLU A 48 -11.78 14.96 13.61
N LYS A 49 -12.27 13.77 13.97
CA LYS A 49 -11.43 12.56 13.98
C LYS A 49 -11.11 12.10 12.57
N ALA A 50 -12.11 12.10 11.68
CA ALA A 50 -11.89 11.76 10.27
C ALA A 50 -10.85 12.71 9.65
N ASP A 51 -11.00 14.02 9.87
CA ASP A 51 -10.10 15.06 9.42
C ASP A 51 -8.65 14.80 9.87
N LYS A 52 -8.46 14.52 11.16
CA LYS A 52 -7.16 14.25 11.74
C LYS A 52 -6.49 13.03 11.09
N PHE A 53 -7.20 11.92 10.96
CA PHE A 53 -6.64 10.68 10.41
C PHE A 53 -6.37 10.78 8.91
N LEU A 54 -7.27 11.41 8.14
CA LEU A 54 -7.04 11.72 6.72
C LEU A 54 -5.80 12.61 6.55
N GLY A 55 -5.61 13.60 7.43
CA GLY A 55 -4.42 14.44 7.42
C GLY A 55 -3.13 13.66 7.64
N GLN A 56 -3.12 12.68 8.54
CA GLN A 56 -1.96 11.82 8.78
C GLN A 56 -1.65 10.92 7.57
N ALA A 57 -2.68 10.31 6.98
CA ALA A 57 -2.52 9.50 5.77
C ALA A 57 -2.00 10.35 4.58
N LEU A 58 -2.60 11.52 4.33
CA LEU A 58 -2.19 12.41 3.25
C LEU A 58 -0.76 12.93 3.42
N SER A 59 -0.36 13.26 4.65
CA SER A 59 1.03 13.68 4.92
C SER A 59 2.03 12.60 4.53
N TYR A 60 1.73 11.33 4.79
CA TYR A 60 2.58 10.21 4.33
C TYR A 60 2.56 10.07 2.81
N ILE A 61 1.37 10.10 2.20
CA ILE A 61 1.19 9.98 0.74
C ILE A 61 2.01 11.05 0.00
N GLU A 62 1.94 12.30 0.45
CA GLU A 62 2.67 13.41 -0.17
C GLU A 62 4.18 13.31 0.06
N LYS A 63 4.60 12.93 1.27
CA LYS A 63 6.01 12.74 1.61
C LYS A 63 6.67 11.65 0.77
N GLU A 64 5.96 10.54 0.55
CA GLU A 64 6.46 9.40 -0.25
C GLU A 64 6.16 9.57 -1.76
N ASN A 65 5.65 10.73 -2.19
CA ASN A 65 5.32 11.05 -3.58
C ASN A 65 4.31 10.07 -4.23
N LEU A 66 3.40 9.53 -3.43
CA LEU A 66 2.32 8.63 -3.85
C LEU A 66 1.11 9.41 -4.42
N THR A 67 1.37 10.40 -5.28
CA THR A 67 0.36 11.38 -5.74
C THR A 67 0.01 11.27 -7.22
N ARG A 68 0.73 10.44 -7.99
CA ARG A 68 0.52 10.26 -9.43
C ARG A 68 1.14 8.97 -9.94
N GLY A 69 0.68 8.52 -11.10
CA GLY A 69 1.19 7.34 -11.79
C GLY A 69 0.27 6.13 -11.67
N ASN A 70 0.77 4.96 -12.05
CA ASN A 70 0.00 3.71 -12.00
C ASN A 70 0.80 2.63 -11.28
N SER A 71 0.17 1.99 -10.29
CA SER A 71 0.81 0.97 -9.46
C SER A 71 0.66 -0.44 -10.02
N ALA A 72 -0.11 -0.63 -11.10
CA ALA A 72 -0.30 -1.95 -11.70
C ALA A 72 1.01 -2.53 -12.23
N TYR A 73 1.11 -3.86 -12.17
CA TYR A 73 2.15 -4.59 -12.89
C TYR A 73 1.86 -4.57 -14.39
N ILE A 74 0.79 -5.25 -14.82
CA ILE A 74 0.59 -5.56 -16.25
C ILE A 74 -0.50 -4.68 -16.87
N PHE A 75 -1.70 -4.66 -16.27
CA PHE A 75 -2.86 -4.01 -16.84
C PHE A 75 -3.17 -2.71 -16.09
N HIS A 76 -2.99 -1.58 -16.77
CA HIS A 76 -3.43 -0.29 -16.26
C HIS A 76 -4.95 -0.29 -16.19
N THR A 77 -5.47 -0.27 -14.97
CA THR A 77 -6.88 -0.11 -14.69
C THR A 77 -7.06 1.15 -13.85
N PRO A 78 -8.23 1.84 -13.93
CA PRO A 78 -8.46 3.06 -13.15
C PRO A 78 -8.29 2.85 -11.64
N LYS A 79 -8.61 1.67 -11.12
CA LYS A 79 -8.39 1.32 -9.69
C LYS A 79 -6.92 1.35 -9.27
N ASN A 80 -5.99 1.27 -10.22
CA ASN A 80 -4.55 1.26 -9.98
C ASN A 80 -3.90 2.62 -10.28
N ASP A 81 -4.70 3.63 -10.61
CA ASP A 81 -4.23 5.00 -10.81
C ASP A 81 -4.04 5.67 -9.44
N VAL A 82 -2.78 5.93 -9.11
CA VAL A 82 -2.37 6.52 -7.83
C VAL A 82 -2.83 7.99 -7.73
N GLY A 83 -2.93 8.69 -8.87
CA GLY A 83 -3.43 10.06 -8.90
C GLY A 83 -4.91 10.13 -8.59
N ILE A 84 -5.72 9.27 -9.22
CA ILE A 84 -7.16 9.21 -8.93
C ILE A 84 -7.39 8.86 -7.45
N TRP A 85 -6.66 7.87 -6.93
CA TRP A 85 -6.74 7.47 -5.52
C TRP A 85 -6.36 8.62 -4.56
N TYR A 86 -5.24 9.32 -4.82
CA TYR A 86 -4.83 10.46 -4.03
C TYR A 86 -5.87 11.59 -4.03
N GLU A 87 -6.38 11.97 -5.21
CA GLU A 87 -7.38 13.03 -5.34
C GLU A 87 -8.70 12.69 -4.62
N GLN A 88 -9.09 11.41 -4.59
CA GLN A 88 -10.26 10.97 -3.82
C GLN A 88 -10.08 11.17 -2.32
N ILE A 89 -8.92 10.75 -1.76
CA ILE A 89 -8.62 10.93 -0.34
C ILE A 89 -8.50 12.41 0.01
N LYS A 90 -7.86 13.20 -0.86
CA LYS A 90 -7.72 14.65 -0.70
C LYS A 90 -9.08 15.34 -0.72
N GLY A 91 -9.97 14.99 -1.65
CA GLY A 91 -11.33 15.53 -1.69
C GLY A 91 -12.15 15.18 -0.43
N ALA A 92 -11.93 13.98 0.15
CA ALA A 92 -12.53 13.62 1.44
C ALA A 92 -12.01 14.53 2.57
N LYS A 93 -10.72 14.84 2.60
CA LYS A 93 -10.10 15.78 3.56
C LYS A 93 -10.59 17.22 3.38
N GLU A 94 -10.74 17.69 2.15
CA GLU A 94 -11.28 19.03 1.88
C GLU A 94 -12.75 19.14 2.34
N THR A 95 -13.52 18.05 2.20
CA THR A 95 -14.89 17.96 2.72
C THR A 95 -14.93 18.09 4.25
N THR A 96 -14.02 17.41 4.97
CA THR A 96 -13.95 17.54 6.44
C THR A 96 -13.58 18.96 6.86
N LEU A 97 -12.59 19.57 6.21
CA LEU A 97 -12.17 20.95 6.49
C LEU A 97 -13.31 21.96 6.27
N PHE A 98 -14.03 21.84 5.15
CA PHE A 98 -15.17 22.70 4.85
C PHE A 98 -16.28 22.59 5.91
N LEU A 99 -16.57 21.38 6.38
CA LEU A 99 -17.59 21.18 7.41
C LEU A 99 -17.15 21.71 8.77
N LEU A 100 -15.88 21.53 9.15
CA LEU A 100 -15.34 22.08 10.39
C LEU A 100 -15.41 23.61 10.39
N ASP A 101 -15.04 24.26 9.29
CA ASP A 101 -15.16 25.72 9.14
C ASP A 101 -16.63 26.17 9.24
N LYS A 102 -17.56 25.43 8.63
CA LYS A 102 -19.00 25.71 8.73
C LYS A 102 -19.52 25.56 10.15
N ILE A 103 -19.06 24.55 10.90
CA ILE A 103 -19.42 24.31 12.31
C ILE A 103 -18.89 25.45 13.19
N GLU A 104 -17.65 25.90 12.97
CA GLU A 104 -17.02 26.97 13.75
C GLU A 104 -17.70 28.33 13.52
N ASN A 105 -18.01 28.65 12.25
CA ASN A 105 -18.52 29.98 11.90
C ASN A 105 -20.05 30.08 11.93
N LYS A 106 -20.79 28.99 11.71
CA LYS A 106 -22.25 28.96 11.55
C LYS A 106 -22.87 27.68 12.13
N PRO A 107 -22.72 27.43 13.45
CA PRO A 107 -23.12 26.17 14.08
C PRO A 107 -24.61 25.85 13.92
N GLU A 108 -25.47 26.87 13.84
CA GLU A 108 -26.92 26.70 13.65
C GLU A 108 -27.33 26.14 12.28
N ILE A 109 -26.42 26.11 11.30
CA ILE A 109 -26.70 25.67 9.93
C ILE A 109 -26.28 24.21 9.70
N VAL A 110 -25.32 23.70 10.46
CA VAL A 110 -24.79 22.34 10.25
C VAL A 110 -25.66 21.33 10.98
N SER A 111 -26.50 20.63 10.22
CA SER A 111 -27.31 19.56 10.80
C SER A 111 -26.46 18.32 11.12
N GLN A 112 -26.85 17.56 12.14
CA GLN A 112 -26.24 16.26 12.43
C GLN A 112 -26.27 15.34 11.19
N LEU A 113 -27.35 15.42 10.40
CA LEU A 113 -27.49 14.64 9.16
C LEU A 113 -26.42 15.00 8.12
N GLU A 114 -26.01 16.26 8.00
CA GLU A 114 -24.91 16.66 7.11
C GLU A 114 -23.58 16.02 7.53
N GLN A 115 -23.32 15.96 8.84
CA GLN A 115 -22.11 15.34 9.37
C GLN A 115 -22.12 13.83 9.14
N ASP A 116 -23.23 13.15 9.44
CA ASP A 116 -23.36 11.70 9.25
C ASP A 116 -23.22 11.32 7.77
N ASN A 117 -23.80 12.10 6.85
CA ASN A 117 -23.66 11.91 5.41
C ASN A 117 -22.21 12.09 4.94
N ALA A 118 -21.49 13.06 5.49
CA ALA A 118 -20.09 13.28 5.15
C ALA A 118 -19.20 12.14 5.66
N LEU A 119 -19.40 11.67 6.89
CA LEU A 119 -18.70 10.49 7.44
C LEU A 119 -18.98 9.24 6.61
N MET A 120 -20.21 9.04 6.17
CA MET A 120 -20.58 7.94 5.28
C MET A 120 -19.83 8.02 3.94
N LYS A 121 -19.77 9.21 3.32
CA LYS A 121 -19.03 9.41 2.08
C LYS A 121 -17.52 9.19 2.25
N ILE A 122 -16.95 9.63 3.38
CA ILE A 122 -15.53 9.36 3.69
C ILE A 122 -15.30 7.86 3.78
N ARG A 123 -16.18 7.14 4.47
CA ARG A 123 -16.14 5.68 4.56
C ARG A 123 -16.17 5.02 3.18
N GLU A 124 -17.04 5.46 2.28
CA GLU A 124 -17.12 4.93 0.91
C GLU A 124 -15.86 5.20 0.06
N VAL A 125 -15.20 6.34 0.30
CA VAL A 125 -13.96 6.69 -0.40
C VAL A 125 -12.79 5.84 0.09
N VAL A 126 -12.64 5.70 1.40
CA VAL A 126 -11.44 5.09 1.99
C VAL A 126 -11.59 3.61 2.26
N LEU A 127 -12.81 3.08 2.33
CA LEU A 127 -13.09 1.66 2.59
C LEU A 127 -13.91 1.03 1.47
N ASP A 128 -13.53 -0.19 1.12
CA ASP A 128 -14.29 -1.07 0.24
C ASP A 128 -14.93 -2.20 1.06
N SER A 129 -16.15 -2.59 0.67
CA SER A 129 -16.90 -3.65 1.32
C SER A 129 -16.85 -4.92 0.47
N SER A 130 -16.08 -5.91 0.92
CA SER A 130 -15.97 -7.20 0.26
C SER A 130 -16.70 -8.30 1.05
N GLN A 131 -16.86 -9.48 0.45
CA GLN A 131 -17.43 -10.66 1.13
C GLN A 131 -16.64 -11.07 2.40
N ASN A 132 -15.37 -10.67 2.50
CA ASN A 132 -14.49 -10.97 3.63
C ASN A 132 -14.43 -9.84 4.66
N GLY A 133 -15.31 -8.84 4.55
CA GLY A 133 -15.38 -7.68 5.43
C GLY A 133 -14.93 -6.38 4.77
N THR A 134 -14.72 -5.36 5.60
CA THR A 134 -14.35 -4.01 5.19
C THR A 134 -12.82 -3.87 5.17
N SER A 135 -12.28 -3.45 4.02
CA SER A 135 -10.84 -3.22 3.79
C SER A 135 -10.61 -1.80 3.27
N VAL A 136 -9.39 -1.28 3.40
CA VAL A 136 -9.04 0.04 2.84
C VAL A 136 -9.00 -0.04 1.32
N THR A 137 -9.57 0.97 0.65
CA THR A 137 -9.51 1.13 -0.81
C THR A 137 -8.09 1.55 -1.21
N LEU A 138 -7.33 0.64 -1.81
CA LEU A 138 -5.93 0.84 -2.17
C LEU A 138 -5.66 0.39 -3.62
N PRO A 139 -4.84 1.14 -4.39
CA PRO A 139 -4.30 0.68 -5.66
C PRO A 139 -3.45 -0.59 -5.49
N ASP A 140 -3.53 -1.52 -6.45
CA ASP A 140 -2.75 -2.76 -6.40
C ASP A 140 -1.25 -2.43 -6.33
N ALA A 141 -0.49 -3.10 -5.45
CA ALA A 141 0.97 -2.92 -5.32
C ALA A 141 1.47 -1.50 -4.98
N ILE A 142 0.61 -0.62 -4.46
CA ILE A 142 0.98 0.73 -4.04
C ILE A 142 2.11 0.75 -2.99
N THR A 143 2.20 -0.29 -2.17
CA THR A 143 3.24 -0.47 -1.15
C THR A 143 4.66 -0.45 -1.69
N TRP A 144 4.85 -0.84 -2.96
CA TRP A 144 6.15 -0.88 -3.62
C TRP A 144 6.29 0.16 -4.73
N PHE A 145 5.27 1.00 -4.93
CA PHE A 145 5.33 2.05 -5.95
C PHE A 145 6.44 3.07 -5.63
N PRO A 146 7.22 3.54 -6.63
CA PRO A 146 7.19 3.23 -8.07
C PRO A 146 8.11 2.08 -8.52
N TYR A 147 8.65 1.30 -7.57
CA TYR A 147 9.64 0.24 -7.81
C TYR A 147 9.03 -1.16 -7.94
N GLN A 148 7.70 -1.27 -8.08
CA GLN A 148 7.00 -2.55 -8.04
C GLN A 148 7.57 -3.57 -9.04
N TRP A 149 7.88 -3.14 -10.26
CA TRP A 149 8.51 -4.00 -11.28
C TRP A 149 9.91 -4.48 -10.90
N GLY A 150 10.74 -3.59 -10.36
CA GLY A 150 12.09 -3.93 -9.91
C GLY A 150 12.06 -4.94 -8.77
N MET A 151 11.16 -4.74 -7.80
CA MET A 151 10.95 -5.66 -6.69
C MET A 151 10.45 -7.02 -7.18
N PHE A 152 9.49 -7.04 -8.11
CA PHE A 152 8.97 -8.28 -8.69
C PHE A 152 10.05 -9.09 -9.42
N ILE A 153 10.84 -8.44 -10.27
CA ILE A 153 11.94 -9.09 -11.01
C ILE A 153 13.01 -9.59 -10.03
N TRP A 154 13.40 -8.78 -9.05
CA TRP A 154 14.40 -9.16 -8.06
C TRP A 154 13.96 -10.38 -7.23
N TRP A 155 12.67 -10.43 -6.86
CA TRP A 155 12.11 -11.57 -6.15
C TRP A 155 12.18 -12.85 -6.98
N TRP A 156 11.69 -12.82 -8.23
CA TRP A 156 11.73 -13.97 -9.13
C TRP A 156 13.15 -14.42 -9.51
N ALA A 157 14.04 -13.48 -9.79
CA ALA A 157 15.44 -13.79 -10.08
C ALA A 157 16.12 -14.48 -8.90
N SER A 158 15.86 -14.00 -7.67
CA SER A 158 16.42 -14.61 -6.46
C SER A 158 15.92 -16.04 -6.24
N ILE A 159 14.63 -16.30 -6.53
CA ILE A 159 14.05 -17.65 -6.46
C ILE A 159 14.70 -18.59 -7.47
N ILE A 160 14.79 -18.17 -8.74
CA ILE A 160 15.34 -19.01 -9.81
C ILE A 160 16.81 -19.36 -9.51
N VAL A 161 17.62 -18.39 -9.09
CA VAL A 161 19.02 -18.62 -8.75
C VAL A 161 19.17 -19.50 -7.52
N SER A 162 18.34 -19.31 -6.49
CA SER A 162 18.35 -20.14 -5.28
C SER A 162 17.98 -21.59 -5.59
N ILE A 163 16.82 -21.83 -6.22
CA ILE A 163 16.34 -23.18 -6.55
C ILE A 163 17.28 -23.87 -7.52
N GLY A 164 17.69 -23.18 -8.60
CA GLY A 164 18.62 -23.72 -9.59
C GLY A 164 19.97 -24.06 -8.96
N GLY A 165 20.50 -23.17 -8.12
CA GLY A 165 21.75 -23.39 -7.38
C GLY A 165 21.68 -24.65 -6.53
N TRP A 166 20.64 -24.79 -5.70
CA TRP A 166 20.45 -25.96 -4.84
C TRP A 166 20.24 -27.26 -5.64
N PHE A 167 19.54 -27.20 -6.78
CA PHE A 167 19.38 -28.34 -7.67
C PHE A 167 20.72 -28.85 -8.21
N PHE A 168 21.59 -27.95 -8.68
CA PHE A 168 22.92 -28.33 -9.18
C PHE A 168 23.86 -28.79 -8.06
N VAL A 169 23.76 -28.22 -6.86
CA VAL A 169 24.51 -28.69 -5.68
C VAL A 169 24.15 -30.15 -5.38
N LYS A 170 22.85 -30.47 -5.34
CA LYS A 170 22.36 -31.85 -5.12
C LYS A 170 22.87 -32.79 -6.21
N ARG A 171 22.68 -32.43 -7.48
CA ARG A 171 23.09 -33.27 -8.62
C ARG A 171 24.60 -33.56 -8.63
N ALA A 172 25.42 -32.58 -8.23
CA ALA A 172 26.86 -32.78 -8.10
C ALA A 172 27.23 -33.64 -6.88
N SER A 173 26.44 -33.61 -5.81
CA SER A 173 26.60 -34.49 -4.64
C SER A 173 26.28 -35.95 -4.99
N ASP A 174 25.24 -36.17 -5.80
CA ASP A 174 24.74 -37.50 -6.17
C ASP A 174 25.61 -38.22 -7.24
N GLY A 175 26.73 -37.63 -7.66
CA GLY A 175 27.70 -38.27 -8.57
C GLY A 175 27.34 -38.23 -10.06
N TYR A 176 26.38 -37.39 -10.48
CA TYR A 176 25.97 -37.26 -11.88
C TYR A 176 26.90 -36.37 -12.74
N TYR A 177 28.10 -36.02 -12.24
CA TYR A 177 29.15 -35.26 -12.94
C TYR A 177 30.55 -35.59 -12.41
#